data_AF-A0A9P0G168-F1
#
_entry.id   AF-A0A9P0G168-F1
#
_cell.length_a   1.000
_cell.length_b   1.000
_cell.length_c   1.000
_cell.angle_alpha   90.00
_cell.angle_beta   90.00
_cell.angle_gamma   90.00
#
_symmetry.space_group_name_H-M   'P 1'
#
loop_
_entity.id
_entity.type
_entity.pdbx_description
1 polymer ?
#
loop_
_entity_poly.entity_id
_entity_poly.type
_entity_poly.pdbx_seq_one_letter_code
_entity_poly.pdbx_strand_id
1 'polypeptide(L)'
;MTTCVKDFGRAWWSEVYNRIIGAAVYLDDASSECLHWDGGLLNLLFGGAVAVKSLSPFEFSGKDHKKAVFITQSTSTQLKTICEIIKNSDFTHCILISCVGLDVVFLELNEGKDVSDIIAAGKGQTECTKQLEGMLCEWIGKKQYAVEVVHIPICTISPTNVVFLTPPYHNVYPKYDGKLIPDSTSIDLYTLKREERSQVRRLASSLNSIMDSMNLKEDIFYVGPYSSLVAGVLENSPVCISRRKNSINPTSLIIVDRTLDLCGVTSFSMESVLDKIMTVLPRFPGHSNEVAVDMSPLCEANVINHPEDIQLSPGCLFHAKDESCTQTYDHMINKSQKEVMFDLYNKLSKLDVQKSPSPKNLLKVTPQSMEKIVAASKGNYDIIEKNLGVLQQALAVVQTLKSPKRAQIELLMSLEKQVLQNLAASRDSTSVLHLISNLIKTRKERNLPVESLLALITNIYSLIGTEVSFSKQHEDSLTETLSVAIFEDHKSLFSNDDISHIVTPEQCDEIAQNIMTKLKDVAQMRKILHK
;
A
#
# COMPACT_ATOMS: atom_id res chain seq x y z
N MET A 1 -26.49 -15.67 0.04
CA MET A 1 -25.74 -14.68 -0.77
C MET A 1 -24.32 -14.69 -0.27
N THR A 2 -23.34 -14.95 -1.13
CA THR A 2 -21.92 -14.90 -0.77
C THR A 2 -21.56 -13.44 -0.56
N THR A 3 -21.50 -13.01 0.70
CA THR A 3 -21.10 -11.65 1.10
C THR A 3 -19.64 -11.41 0.77
N CYS A 4 -19.31 -10.28 0.13
CA CYS A 4 -17.94 -9.96 -0.27
C CYS A 4 -17.24 -9.09 0.79
N VAL A 5 -15.90 -9.02 0.75
CA VAL A 5 -15.10 -8.21 1.70
C VAL A 5 -15.54 -6.75 1.72
N LYS A 6 -15.97 -6.20 0.57
CA LYS A 6 -16.47 -4.83 0.44
C LYS A 6 -17.71 -4.55 1.31
N ASP A 7 -18.64 -5.51 1.41
CA ASP A 7 -19.86 -5.33 2.20
C ASP A 7 -19.56 -5.27 3.70
N PHE A 8 -18.58 -6.06 4.16
CA PHE A 8 -18.14 -6.02 5.55
C PHE A 8 -17.31 -4.78 5.88
N GLY A 9 -16.49 -4.31 4.94
CA GLY A 9 -15.81 -3.02 5.08
C GLY A 9 -16.81 -1.88 5.39
N ARG A 10 -17.94 -1.84 4.67
CA ARG A 10 -19.03 -0.88 4.92
C ARG A 10 -19.69 -1.07 6.30
N ALA A 11 -19.87 -2.32 6.74
CA ALA A 11 -20.43 -2.61 8.06
C ALA A 11 -19.49 -2.12 9.18
N TRP A 12 -18.18 -2.34 9.05
CA TRP A 12 -17.20 -1.82 10.02
C TRP A 12 -17.16 -0.30 10.04
N TRP A 13 -17.23 0.36 8.89
CA TRP A 13 -17.36 1.82 8.84
C TRP A 13 -18.66 2.32 9.46
N SER A 14 -19.76 1.58 9.33
CA SER A 14 -21.02 1.90 10.01
C SER A 14 -20.88 1.90 11.54
N GLU A 15 -20.11 0.96 12.10
CA GLU A 15 -19.78 0.95 13.53
C GLU A 15 -18.93 2.17 13.96
N VAL A 16 -18.05 2.66 13.09
CA VAL A 16 -17.33 3.92 13.32
C VAL A 16 -18.30 5.09 13.32
N TYR A 17 -19.20 5.18 12.34
CA TYR A 17 -20.16 6.29 12.22
C TYR A 17 -21.06 6.43 13.46
N ASN A 18 -21.39 5.31 14.12
CA ASN A 18 -22.16 5.31 15.37
C ASN A 18 -21.44 6.00 16.55
N ARG A 19 -20.12 6.19 16.47
CA ARG A 19 -19.27 6.70 17.57
C ARG A 19 -18.75 8.11 17.36
N ILE A 20 -18.81 8.66 16.15
CA ILE A 20 -18.16 9.94 15.80
C ILE A 20 -19.02 11.19 16.00
N ILE A 21 -20.31 11.05 16.33
CA ILE A 21 -21.20 12.20 16.52
C ILE A 21 -20.62 13.15 17.57
N GLY A 22 -20.42 14.41 17.18
CA GLY A 22 -19.86 15.48 18.01
C GLY A 22 -18.35 15.39 18.26
N ALA A 23 -17.63 14.51 17.57
CA ALA A 23 -16.21 14.25 17.84
C ALA A 23 -15.27 14.93 16.85
N ALA A 24 -14.10 15.34 17.35
CA ALA A 24 -12.92 15.50 16.51
C ALA A 24 -12.34 14.11 16.23
N VAL A 25 -12.29 13.71 14.96
CA VAL A 25 -11.82 12.39 14.52
C VAL A 25 -10.38 12.50 14.04
N TYR A 26 -9.52 11.60 14.53
CA TYR A 26 -8.11 11.51 14.20
C TYR A 26 -7.83 10.16 13.54
N LEU A 27 -7.20 10.17 12.36
CA LEU A 27 -6.89 8.95 11.60
C LEU A 27 -5.41 8.86 11.26
N ASP A 28 -4.85 7.65 11.34
CA ASP A 28 -3.58 7.35 10.69
C ASP A 28 -3.74 7.23 9.16
N ASP A 29 -2.62 7.25 8.44
CA ASP A 29 -2.60 7.21 6.98
C ASP A 29 -3.32 5.96 6.42
N ALA A 30 -3.07 4.79 7.01
CA ALA A 30 -3.68 3.54 6.56
C ALA A 30 -5.20 3.52 6.73
N SER A 31 -5.73 4.04 7.86
CA SER A 31 -7.18 4.16 8.07
C SER A 31 -7.78 5.25 7.19
N SER A 32 -7.03 6.31 6.89
CA SER A 32 -7.43 7.37 5.96
C SER A 32 -7.55 6.85 4.53
N GLU A 33 -6.62 6.00 4.10
CA GLU A 33 -6.72 5.29 2.81
C GLU A 33 -7.96 4.38 2.79
N CYS A 34 -8.20 3.58 3.83
CA CYS A 34 -9.42 2.76 3.91
C CYS A 34 -10.71 3.62 3.86
N LEU A 35 -10.71 4.80 4.49
CA LEU A 35 -11.83 5.73 4.47
C LEU A 35 -12.07 6.29 3.07
N HIS A 36 -10.99 6.67 2.37
CA HIS A 36 -11.06 7.19 1.00
C HIS A 36 -11.84 6.22 0.09
N TRP A 37 -11.56 4.92 0.21
CA TRP A 37 -12.22 3.87 -0.56
C TRP A 37 -13.66 3.56 -0.11
N ASP A 38 -14.10 3.99 1.07
CA ASP A 38 -15.49 3.86 1.56
C ASP A 38 -16.38 5.08 1.23
N GLY A 39 -15.78 6.18 0.76
CA GLY A 39 -16.49 7.42 0.42
C GLY A 39 -15.87 8.69 1.00
N GLY A 40 -14.73 8.56 1.69
CA GLY A 40 -13.84 9.65 2.05
C GLY A 40 -14.34 10.54 3.19
N LEU A 41 -13.70 11.70 3.31
CA LEU A 41 -13.91 12.71 4.36
C LEU A 41 -15.40 13.02 4.60
N LEU A 42 -16.17 13.15 3.52
CA LEU A 42 -17.58 13.53 3.61
C LEU A 42 -18.42 12.51 4.40
N ASN A 43 -18.08 11.22 4.39
CA ASN A 43 -18.79 10.22 5.19
C ASN A 43 -18.66 10.51 6.69
N LEU A 44 -17.46 10.91 7.16
CA LEU A 44 -17.27 11.25 8.57
C LEU A 44 -18.02 12.53 8.96
N LEU A 45 -17.97 13.56 8.11
CA LEU A 45 -18.66 14.83 8.35
C LEU A 45 -20.18 14.65 8.37
N PHE A 46 -20.74 13.93 7.39
CA PHE A 46 -22.18 13.60 7.37
C PHE A 46 -22.58 12.65 8.50
N GLY A 47 -21.66 11.81 8.97
CA GLY A 47 -21.83 10.98 10.17
C GLY A 47 -21.77 11.78 11.49
N GLY A 48 -21.53 13.08 11.45
CA GLY A 48 -21.59 13.97 12.62
C GLY A 48 -20.25 14.28 13.28
N ALA A 49 -19.11 13.94 12.64
CA ALA A 49 -17.82 14.45 13.08
C ALA A 49 -17.77 15.98 12.94
N VAL A 50 -17.23 16.67 13.96
CA VAL A 50 -17.08 18.14 13.94
C VAL A 50 -15.75 18.59 13.32
N ALA A 51 -14.76 17.70 13.30
CA ALA A 51 -13.48 17.90 12.66
C ALA A 51 -12.87 16.54 12.28
N VAL A 52 -12.06 16.51 11.22
CA VAL A 52 -11.26 15.35 10.85
C VAL A 52 -9.83 15.82 10.68
N LYS A 53 -8.89 15.13 11.34
CA LYS A 53 -7.48 15.51 11.46
C LYS A 53 -6.59 14.31 11.21
N SER A 54 -5.38 14.55 10.70
CA SER A 54 -4.36 13.51 10.66
C SER A 54 -3.91 13.17 12.08
N LEU A 55 -3.50 11.93 12.29
CA LEU A 55 -2.88 11.49 13.53
C LEU A 55 -1.45 12.02 13.60
N SER A 56 -1.31 13.25 14.08
CA SER A 56 -0.05 13.97 14.15
C SER A 56 0.10 14.64 15.51
N PRO A 57 1.32 14.69 16.10
CA PRO A 57 1.55 15.37 17.36
C PRO A 57 1.35 16.90 17.25
N PHE A 58 1.29 17.43 16.03
CA PHE A 58 1.03 18.84 15.73
C PHE A 58 -0.45 19.16 15.54
N GLU A 59 -1.32 18.14 15.54
CA GLU A 59 -2.77 18.29 15.35
C GLU A 59 -3.50 18.17 16.69
N PHE A 60 -3.86 19.30 17.29
CA PHE A 60 -4.66 19.36 18.53
C PHE A 60 -6.02 20.03 18.29
N SER A 61 -6.96 19.85 19.21
CA SER A 61 -8.29 20.44 19.11
C SER A 61 -8.48 21.64 20.03
N GLY A 62 -9.26 22.61 19.56
CA GLY A 62 -9.65 23.78 20.34
C GLY A 62 -10.54 23.41 21.54
N LYS A 63 -10.71 24.38 22.45
CA LYS A 63 -11.46 24.19 23.71
C LYS A 63 -12.93 23.81 23.52
N ASP A 64 -13.49 24.07 22.35
CA ASP A 64 -14.90 23.80 22.03
C ASP A 64 -15.15 22.30 21.73
N HIS A 65 -14.11 21.54 21.42
CA HIS A 65 -14.23 20.10 21.16
C HIS A 65 -13.95 19.30 22.43
N LYS A 66 -14.98 18.69 23.00
CA LYS A 66 -14.88 17.85 24.21
C LYS A 66 -14.72 16.36 23.93
N LYS A 67 -15.03 15.93 22.70
CA LYS A 67 -15.02 14.52 22.29
C LYS A 67 -13.98 14.29 21.21
N ALA A 68 -13.17 13.24 21.38
CA ALA A 68 -12.22 12.76 20.39
C ALA A 68 -12.46 11.29 20.06
N VAL A 69 -12.28 10.93 18.78
CA VAL A 69 -12.24 9.54 18.32
C VAL A 69 -10.93 9.33 17.57
N PHE A 70 -10.12 8.38 18.02
CA PHE A 70 -8.87 8.00 17.38
C PHE A 70 -9.06 6.67 16.65
N ILE A 71 -8.81 6.63 15.33
CA ILE A 71 -8.93 5.44 14.47
C ILE A 71 -7.53 5.08 13.98
N THR A 72 -6.93 4.04 14.57
CA THR A 72 -5.50 3.76 14.35
C THR A 72 -5.16 2.28 14.43
N GLN A 73 -3.98 1.91 13.92
CA GLN A 73 -3.38 0.58 14.16
C GLN A 73 -2.89 0.36 15.61
N SER A 74 -3.03 1.34 16.52
CA SER A 74 -2.65 1.25 17.94
C SER A 74 -1.19 0.82 18.16
N THR A 75 -0.27 1.23 17.30
CA THR A 75 1.17 0.98 17.50
C THR A 75 1.70 1.81 18.68
N SER A 76 2.85 1.42 19.25
CA SER A 76 3.46 2.19 20.35
C SER A 76 3.71 3.67 19.99
N THR A 77 4.13 3.94 18.75
CA THR A 77 4.32 5.32 18.26
C THR A 77 2.99 6.07 18.19
N GLN A 78 1.95 5.46 17.63
CA GLN A 78 0.62 6.08 17.54
C GLN A 78 0.02 6.35 18.92
N LEU A 79 0.19 5.44 19.88
CA LEU A 79 -0.27 5.65 21.27
C LEU A 79 0.45 6.84 21.94
N LYS A 80 1.75 7.04 21.65
CA LYS A 80 2.48 8.24 22.12
C LYS A 80 1.93 9.51 21.47
N THR A 81 1.67 9.49 20.16
CA THR A 81 1.03 10.62 19.46
C THR A 81 -0.35 10.93 20.04
N ILE A 82 -1.18 9.93 20.32
CA ILE A 82 -2.49 10.11 20.97
C ILE A 82 -2.34 10.77 22.35
N CYS A 83 -1.37 10.31 23.15
CA CYS A 83 -1.06 10.91 24.45
C CYS A 83 -0.74 12.41 24.32
N GLU A 84 0.09 12.78 23.34
CA GLU A 84 0.44 14.18 23.07
C GLU A 84 -0.77 15.00 22.62
N ILE A 85 -1.58 14.48 21.69
CA ILE A 85 -2.81 15.15 21.23
C ILE A 85 -3.77 15.39 22.40
N ILE A 86 -4.00 14.38 23.25
CA ILE A 86 -4.91 14.48 24.40
C ILE A 86 -4.40 15.49 25.41
N LYS A 87 -3.11 15.45 25.76
CA LYS A 87 -2.50 16.38 26.72
C LYS A 87 -2.53 17.84 26.26
N ASN A 88 -2.52 18.07 24.95
CA ASN A 88 -2.58 19.40 24.34
C ASN A 88 -4.01 19.83 23.92
N SER A 89 -5.04 19.04 24.23
CA SER A 89 -6.44 19.32 23.91
C SER A 89 -7.32 19.36 25.16
N ASP A 90 -8.54 19.87 25.05
CA ASP A 90 -9.48 19.97 26.19
C ASP A 90 -10.54 18.85 26.22
N PHE A 91 -10.17 17.64 25.79
CA PHE A 91 -11.10 16.51 25.73
C PHE A 91 -11.55 16.04 27.12
N THR A 92 -12.80 15.60 27.20
CA THR A 92 -13.38 14.89 28.35
C THR A 92 -13.96 13.54 27.94
N HIS A 93 -14.08 13.27 26.64
CA HIS A 93 -14.54 11.99 26.12
C HIS A 93 -13.57 11.53 25.02
N CYS A 94 -12.88 10.40 25.23
CA CYS A 94 -11.94 9.85 24.25
C CYS A 94 -12.31 8.42 23.90
N ILE A 95 -12.51 8.15 22.61
CA ILE A 95 -12.72 6.79 22.09
C ILE A 95 -11.48 6.40 21.30
N LEU A 96 -10.90 5.24 21.62
CA LEU A 96 -9.85 4.61 20.81
C LEU A 96 -10.47 3.43 20.05
N ILE A 97 -10.49 3.57 18.73
CA ILE A 97 -10.84 2.51 17.79
C ILE A 97 -9.53 1.89 17.31
N SER A 98 -9.24 0.68 17.80
CA SER A 98 -8.12 -0.11 17.33
C SER A 98 -8.52 -0.86 16.07
N CYS A 99 -7.76 -0.65 14.99
CA CYS A 99 -7.92 -1.36 13.71
C CYS A 99 -7.27 -2.76 13.71
N VAL A 100 -6.61 -3.12 14.82
CA VAL A 100 -6.00 -4.43 15.08
C VAL A 100 -6.60 -5.06 16.32
N GLY A 101 -6.70 -6.39 16.32
CA GLY A 101 -7.19 -7.17 17.46
C GLY A 101 -6.46 -6.81 18.75
N LEU A 102 -7.26 -6.56 19.80
CA LEU A 102 -6.75 -6.08 21.09
C LEU A 102 -5.89 -7.12 21.83
N ASP A 103 -6.05 -8.41 21.52
CA ASP A 103 -5.15 -9.46 21.99
C ASP A 103 -3.71 -9.29 21.45
N VAL A 104 -3.57 -8.88 20.19
CA VAL A 104 -2.27 -8.57 19.60
C VAL A 104 -1.68 -7.30 20.21
N VAL A 105 -2.48 -6.25 20.37
CA VAL A 105 -2.03 -5.00 21.01
C VAL A 105 -1.57 -5.28 22.46
N PHE A 106 -2.28 -6.13 23.20
CA PHE A 106 -1.90 -6.52 24.56
C PHE A 106 -0.53 -7.21 24.61
N LEU A 107 -0.27 -8.15 23.69
CA LEU A 107 1.02 -8.83 23.57
C LEU A 107 2.16 -7.85 23.31
N GLU A 108 1.92 -6.80 22.53
CA GLU A 108 2.94 -5.80 22.18
C GLU A 108 3.20 -4.80 23.33
N LEU A 109 2.15 -4.42 24.06
CA LEU A 109 2.26 -3.57 25.25
C LEU A 109 2.91 -4.27 26.44
N ASN A 110 2.84 -5.60 26.49
CA ASN A 110 3.38 -6.43 27.57
C ASN A 110 4.53 -7.32 27.10
N GLU A 111 5.20 -6.93 26.03
CA GLU A 111 6.37 -7.64 25.56
C GLU A 111 7.46 -7.73 26.65
N GLY A 112 8.05 -8.92 26.78
CA GLY A 112 9.02 -9.24 27.83
C GLY A 112 8.39 -9.59 29.19
N LYS A 113 7.07 -9.52 29.34
CA LYS A 113 6.35 -10.01 30.52
C LYS A 113 5.75 -11.39 30.23
N ASP A 114 5.64 -12.21 31.28
CA ASP A 114 4.87 -13.45 31.18
C ASP A 114 3.38 -13.15 31.27
N VAL A 115 2.71 -13.23 30.13
CA VAL A 115 1.26 -13.05 29.97
C VAL A 115 0.60 -14.28 29.36
N SER A 116 1.31 -15.41 29.33
CA SER A 116 0.89 -16.64 28.65
C SER A 116 -0.44 -17.18 29.18
N ASP A 117 -0.62 -17.20 30.50
CA ASP A 117 -1.86 -17.63 31.17
C ASP A 117 -3.07 -16.77 30.78
N ILE A 118 -2.87 -15.45 30.64
CA ILE A 118 -3.94 -14.49 30.27
C ILE A 118 -4.40 -14.77 28.83
N ILE A 119 -3.44 -14.98 27.93
CA ILE A 119 -3.72 -15.28 26.52
C ILE A 119 -4.38 -16.64 26.37
N ALA A 120 -3.85 -17.67 27.03
CA ALA A 120 -4.40 -19.02 27.02
C ALA A 120 -5.85 -19.06 27.56
N ALA A 121 -6.15 -18.24 28.57
CA ALA A 121 -7.50 -18.07 29.10
C ALA A 121 -8.44 -17.23 28.20
N GLY A 122 -7.97 -16.73 27.05
CA GLY A 122 -8.77 -15.89 26.15
C GLY A 122 -9.09 -14.50 26.70
N LYS A 123 -8.34 -14.03 27.71
CA LYS A 123 -8.59 -12.75 28.39
C LYS A 123 -7.80 -11.57 27.82
N GLY A 124 -6.95 -11.80 26.81
CA GLY A 124 -6.07 -10.78 26.24
C GLY A 124 -6.79 -9.51 25.79
N GLN A 125 -7.92 -9.65 25.08
CA GLN A 125 -8.73 -8.51 24.64
C GLN A 125 -9.24 -7.67 25.82
N THR A 126 -9.85 -8.31 26.82
CA THR A 126 -10.41 -7.62 27.99
C THR A 126 -9.34 -6.90 28.81
N GLU A 127 -8.19 -7.53 29.01
CA GLU A 127 -7.07 -6.89 29.74
C GLU A 127 -6.44 -5.75 28.92
N CYS A 128 -6.37 -5.88 27.59
CA CYS A 128 -5.97 -4.77 26.73
C CYS A 128 -6.90 -3.57 26.85
N THR A 129 -8.21 -3.79 26.78
CA THR A 129 -9.23 -2.74 26.92
C THR A 129 -9.01 -1.98 28.21
N LYS A 130 -8.89 -2.67 29.35
CA LYS A 130 -8.62 -2.03 30.65
C LYS A 130 -7.32 -1.24 30.66
N GLN A 131 -6.25 -1.79 30.09
CA GLN A 131 -4.94 -1.13 30.05
C GLN A 131 -4.99 0.15 29.22
N LEU A 132 -5.58 0.10 28.02
CA LEU A 132 -5.73 1.25 27.13
C LEU A 132 -6.69 2.29 27.69
N GLU A 133 -7.81 1.89 28.29
CA GLU A 133 -8.72 2.79 28.98
C GLU A 133 -8.00 3.49 30.14
N GLY A 134 -7.23 2.76 30.94
CA GLY A 134 -6.40 3.32 32.01
C GLY A 134 -5.42 4.38 31.49
N MET A 135 -4.77 4.12 30.36
CA MET A 135 -3.89 5.08 29.69
C MET A 135 -4.64 6.34 29.24
N LEU A 136 -5.80 6.20 28.59
CA LEU A 136 -6.63 7.33 28.19
C LEU A 136 -7.10 8.16 29.40
N CYS A 137 -7.51 7.50 30.49
CA CYS A 137 -7.91 8.16 31.74
C CYS A 137 -6.76 9.01 32.30
N GLU A 138 -5.56 8.42 32.37
CA GLU A 138 -4.35 9.10 32.85
C GLU A 138 -4.03 10.33 31.99
N TRP A 139 -4.09 10.20 30.67
CA TRP A 139 -3.74 11.28 29.75
C TRP A 139 -4.76 12.42 29.76
N ILE A 140 -6.05 12.12 29.93
CA ILE A 140 -7.09 13.15 30.09
C ILE A 140 -6.86 13.95 31.38
N GLY A 141 -6.49 13.29 32.48
CA GLY A 141 -6.11 13.95 33.74
C GLY A 141 -7.23 14.78 34.40
N LYS A 142 -8.50 14.56 34.04
CA LYS A 142 -9.67 15.28 34.58
C LYS A 142 -10.48 14.39 35.50
N LYS A 143 -11.33 14.99 36.35
CA LYS A 143 -12.22 14.24 37.26
C LYS A 143 -13.47 13.69 36.56
N GLN A 144 -14.00 14.46 35.60
CA GLN A 144 -15.13 14.05 34.78
C GLN A 144 -14.61 13.68 33.41
N TYR A 145 -14.60 12.39 33.12
CA TYR A 145 -14.20 11.87 31.83
C TYR A 145 -15.01 10.63 31.46
N ALA A 146 -14.97 10.30 30.18
CA ALA A 146 -15.46 9.05 29.64
C ALA A 146 -14.43 8.53 28.63
N VAL A 147 -14.12 7.24 28.70
CA VAL A 147 -13.22 6.56 27.77
C VAL A 147 -13.91 5.31 27.25
N GLU A 148 -13.60 4.96 26.01
CA GLU A 148 -14.05 3.73 25.38
C GLU A 148 -12.92 3.20 24.50
N VAL A 149 -12.62 1.91 24.59
CA VAL A 149 -11.68 1.23 23.69
C VAL A 149 -12.41 0.10 22.98
N VAL A 150 -12.45 0.17 21.65
CA VAL A 150 -13.11 -0.84 20.81
C VAL A 150 -12.20 -1.33 19.69
N HIS A 151 -12.43 -2.56 19.26
CA HIS A 151 -11.80 -3.14 18.08
C HIS A 151 -12.76 -3.03 16.90
N ILE A 152 -12.36 -2.33 15.84
CA ILE A 152 -13.06 -2.28 14.55
C ILE A 152 -12.01 -2.44 13.46
N PRO A 153 -11.95 -3.57 12.74
CA PRO A 153 -10.81 -3.95 11.91
C PRO A 153 -10.79 -3.22 10.55
N ILE A 154 -10.57 -1.90 10.57
CA ILE A 154 -10.40 -1.09 9.36
C ILE A 154 -9.03 -1.39 8.74
N CYS A 155 -8.98 -2.40 7.86
CA CYS A 155 -7.72 -2.87 7.28
C CYS A 155 -7.80 -3.29 5.81
N THR A 156 -8.96 -3.14 5.14
CA THR A 156 -9.15 -3.57 3.75
C THR A 156 -9.71 -2.46 2.86
N ILE A 157 -9.31 -2.51 1.58
CA ILE A 157 -9.96 -1.81 0.46
C ILE A 157 -10.30 -2.84 -0.62
N SER A 158 -11.32 -2.58 -1.44
CA SER A 158 -11.79 -3.54 -2.45
C SER A 158 -11.83 -2.91 -3.84
N PRO A 159 -10.74 -3.01 -4.63
CA PRO A 159 -10.70 -2.56 -6.02
C PRO A 159 -11.74 -3.24 -6.92
N THR A 160 -12.01 -4.52 -6.65
CA THR A 160 -13.05 -5.31 -7.34
C THR A 160 -13.84 -6.13 -6.33
N ASN A 161 -14.82 -6.91 -6.79
CA ASN A 161 -15.59 -7.81 -5.92
C ASN A 161 -14.82 -9.06 -5.47
N VAL A 162 -13.68 -9.36 -6.11
CA VAL A 162 -12.89 -10.58 -5.88
C VAL A 162 -11.44 -10.30 -5.50
N VAL A 163 -11.04 -9.03 -5.50
CA VAL A 163 -9.72 -8.57 -5.08
C VAL A 163 -9.91 -7.54 -3.98
N PHE A 164 -9.24 -7.77 -2.86
CA PHE A 164 -9.09 -6.77 -1.81
C PHE A 164 -7.60 -6.59 -1.51
N LEU A 165 -7.25 -5.40 -1.05
CA LEU A 165 -5.89 -5.04 -0.63
C LEU A 165 -5.93 -4.64 0.84
N THR A 166 -4.77 -4.63 1.49
CA THR A 166 -4.64 -4.34 2.91
C THR A 166 -3.67 -3.17 3.15
N PRO A 167 -4.14 -1.91 3.05
CA PRO A 167 -3.28 -0.73 3.19
C PRO A 167 -2.35 -0.74 4.41
N PRO A 168 -2.78 -1.14 5.64
CA PRO A 168 -1.88 -1.18 6.80
C PRO A 168 -0.67 -2.10 6.64
N TYR A 169 -0.72 -3.06 5.72
CA TYR A 169 0.31 -4.08 5.51
C TYR A 169 1.09 -3.91 4.22
N HIS A 170 1.00 -2.74 3.56
CA HIS A 170 1.69 -2.49 2.29
C HIS A 170 3.23 -2.64 2.37
N ASN A 171 3.81 -2.44 3.55
CA ASN A 171 5.25 -2.58 3.83
C ASN A 171 5.62 -3.93 4.45
N VAL A 172 4.65 -4.82 4.68
CA VAL A 172 4.94 -6.16 5.21
C VAL A 172 5.63 -6.96 4.11
N TYR A 173 6.84 -7.41 4.41
CA TYR A 173 7.66 -8.17 3.47
C TYR A 173 8.37 -9.30 4.21
N PRO A 174 8.39 -10.54 3.68
CA PRO A 174 9.10 -11.65 4.30
C PRO A 174 10.59 -11.35 4.53
N LYS A 175 10.98 -11.18 5.80
CA LYS A 175 12.36 -10.94 6.24
C LYS A 175 12.61 -11.67 7.57
N TYR A 176 13.88 -12.04 7.77
CA TYR A 176 14.35 -12.76 8.95
C TYR A 176 15.67 -12.12 9.40
N ASP A 177 15.61 -11.24 10.39
CA ASP A 177 16.79 -10.50 10.87
C ASP A 177 17.53 -9.76 9.73
N GLY A 178 16.75 -9.13 8.83
CA GLY A 178 17.28 -8.41 7.67
C GLY A 178 17.70 -9.28 6.47
N LYS A 179 17.72 -10.62 6.62
CA LYS A 179 17.92 -11.57 5.52
C LYS A 179 16.60 -11.93 4.86
N LEU A 180 16.66 -12.40 3.60
CA LEU A 180 15.47 -12.89 2.91
C LEU A 180 15.24 -14.39 3.13
N ILE A 181 16.30 -15.15 3.40
CA ILE A 181 16.24 -16.58 3.70
C ILE A 181 16.49 -16.75 5.21
N PRO A 182 15.70 -17.56 5.91
CA PRO A 182 15.97 -17.89 7.30
C PRO A 182 17.20 -18.80 7.44
N ASP A 183 17.92 -18.69 8.55
CA ASP A 183 19.07 -19.57 8.84
C ASP A 183 18.64 -21.02 9.13
N SER A 184 17.38 -21.23 9.52
CA SER A 184 16.79 -22.53 9.82
C SER A 184 15.57 -22.80 8.94
N THR A 185 15.34 -24.07 8.60
CA THR A 185 14.14 -24.52 7.88
C THR A 185 12.88 -24.46 8.73
N SER A 186 13.01 -24.59 10.06
CA SER A 186 11.92 -24.36 11.01
C SER A 186 12.12 -23.01 11.67
N ILE A 187 11.27 -22.05 11.33
CA ILE A 187 11.25 -20.73 11.96
C ILE A 187 10.19 -20.73 13.04
N ASP A 188 10.55 -20.21 14.21
CA ASP A 188 9.58 -19.95 15.26
C ASP A 188 9.28 -18.45 15.35
N LEU A 189 8.05 -18.09 15.69
CA LEU A 189 7.62 -16.71 15.77
C LEU A 189 8.48 -15.87 16.74
N TYR A 190 9.01 -16.49 17.80
CA TYR A 190 9.81 -15.81 18.81
C TYR A 190 11.29 -15.70 18.45
N THR A 191 11.76 -16.36 17.37
CA THR A 191 13.11 -16.13 16.83
C THR A 191 13.19 -14.85 16.01
N LEU A 192 12.05 -14.27 15.61
CA LEU A 192 12.00 -13.01 14.90
C LEU A 192 12.27 -11.81 15.82
N LYS A 193 12.75 -10.71 15.23
CA LYS A 193 12.76 -9.40 15.89
C LYS A 193 11.35 -8.97 16.27
N ARG A 194 11.26 -8.08 17.26
CA ARG A 194 10.00 -7.51 17.75
C ARG A 194 9.11 -7.02 16.61
N GLU A 195 9.67 -6.22 15.72
CA GLU A 195 8.96 -5.56 14.63
C GLU A 195 8.44 -6.59 13.61
N GLU A 196 9.28 -7.54 13.22
CA GLU A 196 8.91 -8.64 12.30
C GLU A 196 7.81 -9.53 12.90
N ARG A 197 7.94 -9.88 14.19
CA ARG A 197 6.94 -10.65 14.94
C ARG A 197 5.61 -9.92 15.05
N SER A 198 5.65 -8.61 15.30
CA SER A 198 4.47 -7.75 15.35
C SER A 198 3.74 -7.75 14.00
N GLN A 199 4.46 -7.59 12.89
CA GLN A 199 3.88 -7.64 11.55
C GLN A 199 3.14 -8.96 11.28
N VAL A 200 3.75 -10.11 11.62
CA VAL A 200 3.11 -11.43 11.45
C VAL A 200 1.81 -11.51 12.26
N ARG A 201 1.83 -11.12 13.54
CA ARG A 201 0.64 -11.18 14.42
C ARG A 201 -0.47 -10.26 13.95
N ARG A 202 -0.13 -9.03 13.53
CA ARG A 202 -1.08 -8.03 13.05
C ARG A 202 -1.76 -8.50 11.76
N LEU A 203 -0.98 -8.99 10.79
CA LEU A 203 -1.51 -9.57 9.55
C LEU A 203 -2.46 -10.75 9.84
N ALA A 204 -2.04 -11.69 10.69
CA ALA A 204 -2.88 -12.82 11.09
C ALA A 204 -4.18 -12.37 11.78
N SER A 205 -4.12 -11.37 12.66
CA SER A 205 -5.29 -10.80 13.34
C SER A 205 -6.28 -10.16 12.36
N SER A 206 -5.79 -9.46 11.34
CA SER A 206 -6.63 -8.90 10.28
C SER A 206 -7.28 -10.00 9.43
N LEU A 207 -6.53 -11.03 9.01
CA LEU A 207 -7.09 -12.18 8.30
C LEU A 207 -8.16 -12.88 9.14
N ASN A 208 -7.91 -13.09 10.44
CA ASN A 208 -8.88 -13.65 11.37
C ASN A 208 -10.16 -12.81 11.44
N SER A 209 -10.05 -11.49 11.46
CA SER A 209 -11.20 -10.57 11.51
C SER A 209 -12.03 -10.59 10.22
N ILE A 210 -11.37 -10.70 9.06
CA ILE A 210 -12.05 -10.89 7.77
C ILE A 210 -12.80 -12.22 7.76
N MET A 211 -12.14 -13.31 8.17
CA MET A 211 -12.75 -14.64 8.22
C MET A 211 -13.91 -14.71 9.23
N ASP A 212 -13.82 -14.02 10.37
CA ASP A 212 -14.90 -13.91 11.35
C ASP A 212 -16.13 -13.25 10.74
N SER A 213 -15.92 -12.10 10.09
CA SER A 213 -17.02 -11.34 9.47
C SER A 213 -17.70 -12.12 8.36
N MET A 214 -16.93 -12.93 7.62
CA MET A 214 -17.45 -13.81 6.58
C MET A 214 -17.95 -15.18 7.10
N ASN A 215 -17.86 -15.41 8.42
CA ASN A 215 -18.24 -16.67 9.07
C ASN A 215 -17.55 -17.90 8.45
N LEU A 216 -16.28 -17.74 8.07
CA LEU A 216 -15.48 -18.73 7.34
C LEU A 216 -14.80 -19.70 8.29
N LYS A 217 -14.83 -20.98 7.97
CA LYS A 217 -14.11 -22.05 8.63
C LYS A 217 -13.02 -22.55 7.68
N GLU A 218 -11.81 -22.06 7.87
CA GLU A 218 -10.69 -22.27 6.97
C GLU A 218 -9.89 -23.54 7.28
N ASP A 219 -9.53 -24.25 6.20
CA ASP A 219 -8.37 -25.14 6.14
C ASP A 219 -7.18 -24.32 5.62
N ILE A 220 -6.07 -24.33 6.35
CA ILE A 220 -4.93 -23.44 6.08
C ILE A 220 -3.84 -24.20 5.33
N PHE A 221 -3.47 -23.67 4.17
CA PHE A 221 -2.34 -24.08 3.36
C PHE A 221 -1.37 -22.91 3.22
N TYR A 222 -0.08 -23.19 3.23
CA TYR A 222 0.93 -22.15 3.07
C TYR A 222 2.07 -22.61 2.17
N VAL A 223 2.72 -21.65 1.52
CA VAL A 223 3.89 -21.86 0.67
C VAL A 223 4.92 -20.78 0.99
N GLY A 224 5.94 -21.19 1.74
CA GLY A 224 7.06 -20.34 2.15
C GLY A 224 7.21 -20.23 3.68
N PRO A 225 8.37 -19.78 4.18
CA PRO A 225 8.62 -19.78 5.61
C PRO A 225 7.85 -18.68 6.36
N TYR A 226 7.56 -17.54 5.73
CA TYR A 226 6.85 -16.43 6.38
C TYR A 226 5.37 -16.74 6.51
N SER A 227 4.78 -17.27 5.44
CA SER A 227 3.41 -17.78 5.42
C SER A 227 3.21 -18.91 6.42
N SER A 228 4.23 -19.74 6.68
CA SER A 228 4.17 -20.74 7.76
C SER A 228 4.02 -20.12 9.15
N LEU A 229 4.64 -18.95 9.41
CA LEU A 229 4.47 -18.20 10.65
C LEU A 229 3.06 -17.60 10.78
N VAL A 230 2.55 -17.00 9.70
CA VAL A 230 1.18 -16.46 9.68
C VAL A 230 0.16 -17.58 9.89
N ALA A 231 0.32 -18.70 9.19
CA ALA A 231 -0.49 -19.91 9.37
C ALA A 231 -0.41 -20.45 10.79
N GLY A 232 0.80 -20.51 11.37
CA GLY A 232 1.01 -20.92 12.74
C GLY A 232 0.27 -20.06 13.77
N VAL A 233 0.20 -18.74 13.56
CA VAL A 233 -0.60 -17.85 14.42
C VAL A 233 -2.10 -18.13 14.26
N LEU A 234 -2.59 -18.25 13.02
CA LEU A 234 -4.00 -18.52 12.74
C LEU A 234 -4.47 -19.89 13.26
N GLU A 235 -3.58 -20.88 13.30
CA GLU A 235 -3.87 -22.23 13.78
C GLU A 235 -3.85 -22.32 15.31
N ASN A 236 -2.93 -21.63 15.96
CA ASN A 236 -2.65 -21.84 17.39
C ASN A 236 -3.18 -20.73 18.31
N SER A 237 -3.52 -19.55 17.79
CA SER A 237 -4.05 -18.46 18.64
C SER A 237 -5.41 -18.85 19.25
N PRO A 238 -5.61 -18.73 20.57
CA PRO A 238 -6.88 -19.05 21.22
C PRO A 238 -8.09 -18.33 20.63
N VAL A 239 -7.91 -17.06 20.20
CA VAL A 239 -8.98 -16.27 19.57
C VAL A 239 -9.36 -16.85 18.20
N CYS A 240 -8.36 -17.27 17.41
CA CYS A 240 -8.59 -17.87 16.09
C CYS A 240 -9.26 -19.25 16.22
N ILE A 241 -8.81 -20.07 17.18
CA ILE A 241 -9.39 -21.39 17.48
C ILE A 241 -10.87 -21.25 17.90
N SER A 242 -11.16 -20.32 18.80
CA SER A 242 -12.52 -20.06 19.28
C SER A 242 -13.45 -19.67 18.14
N ARG A 243 -13.02 -18.71 17.31
CA ARG A 243 -13.76 -18.26 16.12
C ARG A 243 -14.02 -19.41 15.15
N ARG A 244 -12.99 -20.19 14.80
CA ARG A 244 -13.10 -21.29 13.83
C ARG A 244 -14.08 -22.38 14.29
N LYS A 245 -14.18 -22.63 15.60
CA LYS A 245 -15.17 -23.57 16.18
C LYS A 245 -16.62 -23.10 15.98
N ASN A 246 -16.85 -21.80 15.98
CA ASN A 246 -18.17 -21.20 15.81
C ASN A 246 -18.52 -20.89 14.35
N SER A 247 -17.54 -20.98 13.44
CA SER A 247 -17.72 -20.68 12.04
C SER A 247 -18.31 -21.86 11.26
N ILE A 248 -19.18 -21.59 10.28
CA ILE A 248 -19.93 -22.64 9.56
C ILE A 248 -19.57 -22.78 8.08
N ASN A 249 -18.98 -21.78 7.44
CA ASN A 249 -18.75 -21.79 5.99
C ASN A 249 -17.37 -22.34 5.66
N PRO A 250 -17.22 -23.60 5.19
CA PRO A 250 -15.90 -24.15 4.89
C PRO A 250 -15.21 -23.37 3.77
N THR A 251 -13.92 -23.11 3.93
CA THR A 251 -13.08 -22.45 2.92
C THR A 251 -11.66 -23.00 2.96
N SER A 252 -10.90 -22.83 1.88
CA SER A 252 -9.45 -23.05 1.91
C SER A 252 -8.75 -21.70 1.88
N LEU A 253 -7.84 -21.48 2.82
CA LEU A 253 -6.95 -20.33 2.84
C LEU A 253 -5.58 -20.77 2.33
N ILE A 254 -5.10 -20.14 1.27
CA ILE A 254 -3.76 -20.38 0.72
C ILE A 254 -2.93 -19.12 0.92
N ILE A 255 -1.84 -19.21 1.68
CA ILE A 255 -0.93 -18.11 1.95
C ILE A 255 0.38 -18.36 1.22
N VAL A 256 0.81 -17.43 0.37
CA VAL A 256 2.02 -17.61 -0.47
C VAL A 256 2.99 -16.46 -0.21
N ASP A 257 4.25 -16.79 0.08
CA ASP A 257 5.30 -15.80 0.23
C ASP A 257 5.63 -15.17 -1.12
N ARG A 258 5.47 -13.84 -1.22
CA ARG A 258 5.80 -13.12 -2.46
C ARG A 258 7.27 -13.31 -2.88
N THR A 259 8.18 -13.51 -1.92
CA THR A 259 9.61 -13.76 -2.18
C THR A 259 9.89 -15.01 -3.01
N LEU A 260 8.94 -15.96 -3.09
CA LEU A 260 9.10 -17.17 -3.92
C LEU A 260 8.99 -16.88 -5.42
N ASP A 261 8.41 -15.74 -5.79
CA ASP A 261 8.35 -15.31 -7.18
C ASP A 261 8.35 -13.78 -7.23
N LEU A 262 9.50 -13.18 -7.53
CA LEU A 262 9.58 -11.75 -7.73
C LEU A 262 9.47 -11.37 -9.21
N CYS A 263 9.49 -12.34 -10.13
CA CYS A 263 9.39 -12.07 -11.58
C CYS A 263 8.11 -11.30 -11.90
N GLY A 264 6.97 -11.74 -11.35
CA GLY A 264 5.68 -11.11 -11.63
C GLY A 264 5.61 -9.62 -11.27
N VAL A 265 6.24 -9.21 -10.15
CA VAL A 265 6.20 -7.82 -9.66
C VAL A 265 7.38 -6.96 -10.13
N THR A 266 8.42 -7.57 -10.70
CA THR A 266 9.60 -6.87 -11.23
C THR A 266 9.65 -6.82 -12.74
N SER A 267 8.69 -7.44 -13.43
CA SER A 267 8.53 -7.33 -14.88
C SER A 267 8.04 -5.94 -15.27
N PHE A 268 8.58 -5.42 -16.37
CA PHE A 268 8.10 -4.20 -17.02
C PHE A 268 6.99 -4.48 -18.01
N SER A 269 6.63 -5.74 -18.25
CA SER A 269 5.53 -6.15 -19.13
C SER A 269 4.15 -5.84 -18.52
N MET A 270 3.84 -4.55 -18.39
CA MET A 270 2.56 -4.05 -17.88
C MET A 270 1.45 -4.25 -18.92
N GLU A 271 0.52 -5.15 -18.61
CA GLU A 271 -0.64 -5.41 -19.48
C GLU A 271 -1.77 -4.41 -19.23
N SER A 272 -2.15 -4.22 -17.97
CA SER A 272 -3.29 -3.40 -17.59
C SER A 272 -3.01 -1.90 -17.76
N VAL A 273 -4.07 -1.10 -17.92
CA VAL A 273 -3.95 0.37 -17.94
C VAL A 273 -3.68 0.88 -16.53
N LEU A 274 -4.26 0.24 -15.51
CA LEU A 274 -4.04 0.61 -14.12
C LEU A 274 -2.56 0.49 -13.73
N ASP A 275 -1.88 -0.59 -14.09
CA ASP A 275 -0.44 -0.76 -13.78
C ASP A 275 0.38 0.37 -14.41
N LYS A 276 0.10 0.72 -15.67
CA LYS A 276 0.77 1.84 -16.36
C LYS A 276 0.52 3.16 -15.64
N ILE A 277 -0.69 3.39 -15.16
CA ILE A 277 -1.01 4.60 -14.39
C ILE A 277 -0.21 4.61 -13.08
N MET A 278 -0.25 3.52 -12.32
CA MET A 278 0.42 3.36 -11.02
C MET A 278 1.94 3.46 -11.11
N THR A 279 2.54 3.04 -12.23
CA THR A 279 3.99 3.17 -12.47
C THR A 279 4.40 4.58 -12.90
N VAL A 280 3.53 5.29 -13.64
CA VAL A 280 3.89 6.58 -14.23
C VAL A 280 3.58 7.76 -13.30
N LEU A 281 2.38 7.77 -12.71
CA LEU A 281 1.90 8.87 -11.87
C LEU A 281 2.45 8.77 -10.44
N PRO A 282 2.63 9.91 -9.74
CA PRO A 282 3.01 9.90 -8.34
C PRO A 282 1.92 9.26 -7.46
N ARG A 283 2.31 8.77 -6.29
CA ARG A 283 1.37 8.24 -5.29
C ARG A 283 0.49 9.35 -4.73
N PHE A 284 -0.74 9.00 -4.39
CA PHE A 284 -1.60 9.92 -3.63
C PHE A 284 -0.99 10.09 -2.22
N PRO A 285 -0.83 11.33 -1.69
CA PRO A 285 -0.20 11.56 -0.40
C PRO A 285 -0.82 10.74 0.72
N GLY A 286 0.00 10.03 1.51
CA GLY A 286 -0.44 9.17 2.60
C GLY A 286 -1.07 7.83 2.16
N HIS A 287 -1.13 7.53 0.87
CA HIS A 287 -1.78 6.33 0.35
C HIS A 287 -0.78 5.40 -0.35
N SER A 288 -1.05 4.10 -0.28
CA SER A 288 -0.23 3.03 -0.87
C SER A 288 -0.82 2.43 -2.15
N ASN A 289 -2.14 2.53 -2.38
CA ASN A 289 -2.84 1.91 -3.51
C ASN A 289 -3.60 2.90 -4.40
N GLU A 290 -3.26 4.19 -4.33
CA GLU A 290 -3.86 5.25 -5.15
C GLU A 290 -2.78 6.17 -5.72
N VAL A 291 -3.10 6.87 -6.80
CA VAL A 291 -2.23 7.86 -7.47
C VAL A 291 -2.76 9.27 -7.33
N ALA A 292 -1.84 10.23 -7.33
CA ALA A 292 -2.17 11.63 -7.41
C ALA A 292 -2.33 12.01 -8.88
N VAL A 293 -3.56 12.35 -9.28
CA VAL A 293 -3.88 12.91 -10.59
C VAL A 293 -3.65 14.42 -10.57
N ASP A 294 -2.94 14.95 -11.55
CA ASP A 294 -2.78 16.42 -11.67
C ASP A 294 -4.08 17.07 -12.12
N MET A 295 -4.64 17.91 -11.25
CA MET A 295 -5.91 18.60 -11.47
C MET A 295 -5.73 19.98 -12.14
N SER A 296 -4.50 20.42 -12.37
CA SER A 296 -4.20 21.73 -12.96
C SER A 296 -4.90 21.98 -14.31
N PRO A 297 -5.19 20.96 -15.16
CA PRO A 297 -5.91 21.21 -16.41
C PRO A 297 -7.39 21.59 -16.22
N LEU A 298 -7.98 21.32 -15.05
CA LEU A 298 -9.38 21.64 -14.72
C LEU A 298 -9.51 22.92 -13.88
N CYS A 299 -8.49 23.25 -13.10
CA CYS A 299 -8.52 24.36 -12.16
C CYS A 299 -7.82 25.61 -12.70
N GLU A 300 -8.21 26.79 -12.22
CA GLU A 300 -7.52 28.06 -12.52
C GLU A 300 -6.27 28.30 -11.63
N ALA A 301 -5.95 27.34 -10.74
CA ALA A 301 -4.80 27.41 -9.85
C ALA A 301 -3.47 27.33 -10.61
N ASN A 302 -2.47 28.08 -10.16
CA ASN A 302 -1.12 28.07 -10.71
C ASN A 302 -0.25 27.08 -9.93
N VAL A 303 -0.24 25.82 -10.36
CA VAL A 303 0.53 24.76 -9.72
C VAL A 303 1.99 24.81 -10.16
N ILE A 304 2.91 24.78 -9.19
CA ILE A 304 4.35 24.72 -9.42
C ILE A 304 4.87 23.29 -9.21
N ASN A 305 4.47 22.65 -8.10
CA ASN A 305 5.03 21.36 -7.68
C ASN A 305 3.93 20.34 -7.29
N HIS A 306 3.29 19.70 -8.29
CA HIS A 306 2.37 18.58 -8.03
C HIS A 306 3.13 17.31 -7.59
N PRO A 307 2.63 16.51 -6.61
CA PRO A 307 1.36 16.61 -5.89
C PRO A 307 1.43 17.40 -4.56
N GLU A 308 2.57 17.98 -4.21
CA GLU A 308 2.82 18.62 -2.92
C GLU A 308 2.40 20.11 -2.86
N ASP A 309 1.78 20.61 -3.92
CA ASP A 309 1.38 22.01 -4.04
C ASP A 309 0.17 22.32 -3.15
N ILE A 310 0.34 23.24 -2.20
CA ILE A 310 -0.72 23.67 -1.28
C ILE A 310 -1.89 24.35 -1.99
N GLN A 311 -1.70 24.88 -3.21
CA GLN A 311 -2.76 25.57 -3.95
C GLN A 311 -3.73 24.60 -4.63
N LEU A 312 -3.35 23.34 -4.84
CA LEU A 312 -4.19 22.37 -5.53
C LEU A 312 -4.00 20.96 -5.00
N SER A 313 -5.05 20.43 -4.37
CA SER A 313 -5.09 19.02 -3.99
C SER A 313 -5.09 18.11 -5.22
N PRO A 314 -4.38 16.97 -5.16
CA PRO A 314 -4.41 15.99 -6.23
C PRO A 314 -5.79 15.33 -6.35
N GLY A 315 -6.13 14.89 -7.58
CA GLY A 315 -7.27 14.00 -7.81
C GLY A 315 -6.91 12.52 -7.55
N CYS A 316 -7.90 11.64 -7.61
CA CYS A 316 -7.76 10.19 -7.41
C CYS A 316 -8.47 9.40 -8.52
N LEU A 317 -8.20 8.10 -8.64
CA LEU A 317 -8.84 7.24 -9.63
C LEU A 317 -10.17 6.67 -9.13
N PHE A 318 -10.26 6.36 -7.85
CA PHE A 318 -11.40 5.64 -7.30
C PHE A 318 -12.50 6.56 -6.75
N HIS A 319 -13.73 6.37 -7.24
CA HIS A 319 -14.92 7.14 -6.84
C HIS A 319 -16.03 6.19 -6.39
N ALA A 320 -16.05 5.86 -5.09
CA ALA A 320 -16.86 4.76 -4.53
C ALA A 320 -18.38 4.86 -4.77
N LYS A 321 -18.90 6.07 -4.96
CA LYS A 321 -20.34 6.36 -5.13
C LYS A 321 -20.73 6.62 -6.60
N ASP A 322 -19.78 6.56 -7.53
CA ASP A 322 -20.02 6.74 -8.95
C ASP A 322 -19.87 5.38 -9.68
N GLU A 323 -21.01 4.81 -10.11
CA GLU A 323 -21.05 3.53 -10.83
C GLU A 323 -20.30 3.59 -12.17
N SER A 324 -20.38 4.73 -12.86
CA SER A 324 -19.68 4.94 -14.14
C SER A 324 -18.17 4.93 -13.94
N CYS A 325 -17.69 5.55 -12.85
CA CYS A 325 -16.27 5.51 -12.50
C CYS A 325 -15.82 4.15 -12.00
N THR A 326 -16.64 3.45 -11.22
CA THR A 326 -16.33 2.08 -10.77
C THR A 326 -16.19 1.13 -11.96
N GLN A 327 -17.07 1.26 -12.96
CA GLN A 327 -16.97 0.51 -14.21
C GLN A 327 -15.69 0.84 -14.99
N THR A 328 -15.34 2.12 -15.12
CA THR A 328 -14.10 2.51 -15.79
C THR A 328 -12.87 2.01 -15.04
N TYR A 329 -12.88 2.04 -13.70
CA TYR A 329 -11.80 1.51 -12.89
C TYR A 329 -11.60 0.00 -13.14
N ASP A 330 -12.69 -0.78 -13.20
CA ASP A 330 -12.64 -2.19 -13.59
C ASP A 330 -12.11 -2.39 -15.03
N HIS A 331 -12.51 -1.52 -15.97
CA HIS A 331 -11.94 -1.54 -17.32
C HIS A 331 -10.43 -1.26 -17.32
N MET A 332 -9.92 -0.38 -16.46
CA MET A 332 -8.48 -0.12 -16.37
C MET A 332 -7.68 -1.36 -15.95
N ILE A 333 -8.30 -2.27 -15.19
CA ILE A 333 -7.72 -3.55 -14.78
C ILE A 333 -7.82 -4.58 -15.91
N ASN A 334 -9.01 -4.72 -16.51
CA ASN A 334 -9.36 -5.90 -17.30
C ASN A 334 -9.41 -5.69 -18.83
N LYS A 335 -9.30 -4.45 -19.32
CA LYS A 335 -9.49 -4.12 -20.74
C LYS A 335 -8.24 -3.51 -21.37
N SER A 336 -8.19 -3.58 -22.70
CA SER A 336 -7.11 -2.95 -23.45
C SER A 336 -7.16 -1.43 -23.33
N GLN A 337 -6.02 -0.77 -23.51
CA GLN A 337 -5.92 0.69 -23.52
C GLN A 337 -6.91 1.34 -24.50
N LYS A 338 -7.15 0.72 -25.66
CA LYS A 338 -8.08 1.23 -26.67
C LYS A 338 -9.52 1.23 -26.15
N GLU A 339 -9.92 0.17 -25.47
CA GLU A 339 -11.27 0.04 -24.88
C GLU A 339 -11.48 1.03 -23.74
N VAL A 340 -10.50 1.18 -22.84
CA VAL A 340 -10.54 2.16 -21.73
C VAL A 340 -10.66 3.58 -22.26
N MET A 341 -9.86 3.95 -23.26
CA MET A 341 -9.94 5.27 -23.89
C MET A 341 -11.31 5.50 -24.57
N PHE A 342 -11.88 4.47 -25.20
CA PHE A 342 -13.19 4.57 -25.84
C PHE A 342 -14.32 4.73 -24.80
N ASP A 343 -14.29 3.99 -23.70
CA ASP A 343 -15.22 4.13 -22.58
C ASP A 343 -15.19 5.55 -22.00
N LEU A 344 -14.01 6.04 -21.65
CA LEU A 344 -13.81 7.39 -21.13
C LEU A 344 -14.26 8.46 -22.14
N TYR A 345 -13.88 8.32 -23.42
CA TYR A 345 -14.31 9.26 -24.46
C TYR A 345 -15.83 9.33 -24.58
N ASN A 346 -16.52 8.19 -24.57
CA ASN A 346 -17.99 8.16 -24.63
C ASN A 346 -18.63 8.84 -23.43
N LYS A 347 -18.07 8.66 -22.22
CA LYS A 347 -18.53 9.33 -21.00
C LYS A 347 -18.29 10.85 -21.08
N LEU A 348 -17.08 11.26 -21.46
CA LEU A 348 -16.72 12.68 -21.67
C LEU A 348 -17.55 13.37 -22.76
N SER A 349 -17.91 12.67 -23.83
CA SER A 349 -18.67 13.24 -24.95
C SER A 349 -20.10 13.66 -24.58
N LYS A 350 -20.60 13.18 -23.43
CA LYS A 350 -21.93 13.51 -22.89
C LYS A 350 -21.90 14.72 -21.96
N LEU A 351 -20.73 15.29 -21.68
CA LEU A 351 -20.62 16.49 -20.87
C LEU A 351 -21.24 17.67 -21.62
N ASP A 352 -22.12 18.40 -20.94
CA ASP A 352 -22.78 19.60 -21.47
C ASP A 352 -21.84 20.81 -21.39
N VAL A 353 -20.75 20.77 -22.15
CA VAL A 353 -19.77 21.84 -22.25
C VAL A 353 -19.96 22.58 -23.56
N GLN A 354 -20.24 23.88 -23.49
CA GLN A 354 -20.24 24.75 -24.67
C GLN A 354 -18.83 24.72 -25.27
N LYS A 355 -18.69 24.07 -26.45
CA LYS A 355 -17.47 23.81 -27.26
C LYS A 355 -16.97 22.35 -27.35
N SER A 356 -17.75 21.34 -26.95
CA SER A 356 -17.35 19.95 -27.25
C SER A 356 -17.40 19.67 -28.77
N PRO A 357 -16.35 19.08 -29.38
CA PRO A 357 -16.41 18.64 -30.77
C PRO A 357 -17.52 17.59 -30.93
N SER A 358 -18.37 17.73 -31.95
CA SER A 358 -19.47 16.78 -32.17
C SER A 358 -18.95 15.33 -32.31
N PRO A 359 -19.52 14.34 -31.61
CA PRO A 359 -18.99 12.96 -31.55
C PRO A 359 -18.97 12.21 -32.89
N LYS A 360 -19.60 12.74 -33.94
CA LYS A 360 -19.87 12.04 -35.20
C LYS A 360 -18.65 11.82 -36.12
N ASN A 361 -17.47 12.41 -35.84
CA ASN A 361 -16.35 12.43 -36.78
C ASN A 361 -15.02 11.80 -36.31
N LEU A 362 -14.95 11.16 -35.13
CA LEU A 362 -13.69 10.60 -34.62
C LEU A 362 -13.53 9.11 -34.97
N LEU A 363 -12.79 8.84 -36.05
CA LEU A 363 -12.37 7.50 -36.46
C LEU A 363 -11.37 6.85 -35.46
N LYS A 364 -10.69 7.66 -34.62
CA LYS A 364 -9.70 7.21 -33.64
C LYS A 364 -9.69 8.14 -32.41
N VAL A 365 -9.88 7.57 -31.23
CA VAL A 365 -9.72 8.28 -29.95
C VAL A 365 -8.22 8.42 -29.65
N THR A 366 -7.77 9.64 -29.36
CA THR A 366 -6.37 9.95 -28.99
C THR A 366 -6.30 10.66 -27.62
N PRO A 367 -5.16 10.60 -26.90
CA PRO A 367 -5.01 11.34 -25.64
C PRO A 367 -5.29 12.84 -25.81
N GLN A 368 -4.85 13.44 -26.92
CA GLN A 368 -5.09 14.85 -27.22
C GLN A 368 -6.58 15.17 -27.44
N SER A 369 -7.35 14.24 -28.01
CA SER A 369 -8.79 14.43 -28.18
C SER A 369 -9.54 14.43 -26.85
N MET A 370 -9.16 13.55 -25.92
CA MET A 370 -9.73 13.52 -24.57
C MET A 370 -9.33 14.75 -23.76
N GLU A 371 -8.05 15.13 -23.81
CA GLU A 371 -7.53 16.33 -23.15
C GLU A 371 -8.28 17.60 -23.56
N LYS A 372 -8.63 17.75 -24.84
CA LYS A 372 -9.44 18.90 -25.31
C LYS A 372 -10.83 18.94 -24.69
N ILE A 373 -11.47 17.79 -24.50
CA ILE A 373 -12.81 17.73 -23.88
C ILE A 373 -12.71 18.04 -22.38
N VAL A 374 -11.70 17.49 -21.70
CA VAL A 374 -11.42 17.80 -20.29
C VAL A 374 -11.16 19.29 -20.10
N ALA A 375 -10.27 19.87 -20.92
CA ALA A 375 -9.91 21.29 -20.85
C ALA A 375 -11.09 22.23 -21.17
N ALA A 376 -12.10 21.78 -21.91
CA ALA A 376 -13.31 22.57 -22.13
C ALA A 376 -14.11 22.81 -20.84
N SER A 377 -13.92 21.97 -19.82
CA SER A 377 -14.56 22.10 -18.50
C SER A 377 -13.78 23.01 -17.53
N LYS A 378 -12.60 23.51 -17.93
CA LYS A 378 -11.73 24.31 -17.07
C LYS A 378 -12.46 25.53 -16.50
N GLY A 379 -12.40 25.70 -15.18
CA GLY A 379 -13.04 26.81 -14.45
C GLY A 379 -14.57 26.70 -14.33
N ASN A 380 -15.22 25.73 -14.98
CA ASN A 380 -16.64 25.47 -14.81
C ASN A 380 -16.88 24.47 -13.67
N TYR A 381 -16.84 24.97 -12.44
CA TYR A 381 -16.91 24.15 -11.24
C TYR A 381 -18.21 23.35 -11.10
N ASP A 382 -19.33 23.84 -11.64
CA ASP A 382 -20.60 23.09 -11.66
C ASP A 382 -20.51 21.80 -12.51
N ILE A 383 -19.84 21.87 -13.66
CA ILE A 383 -19.60 20.70 -14.52
C ILE A 383 -18.57 19.78 -13.89
N ILE A 384 -17.49 20.36 -13.35
CA ILE A 384 -16.41 19.62 -12.70
C ILE A 384 -16.96 18.81 -11.53
N GLU A 385 -17.71 19.43 -10.62
CA GLU A 385 -18.28 18.76 -9.45
C GLU A 385 -19.19 17.58 -9.85
N LYS A 386 -20.07 17.79 -10.84
CA LYS A 386 -21.00 16.76 -11.31
C LYS A 386 -20.33 15.58 -12.02
N ASN A 387 -19.13 15.76 -12.57
CA ASN A 387 -18.45 14.76 -13.41
C ASN A 387 -17.02 14.47 -12.94
N LEU A 388 -16.72 14.77 -11.67
CA LEU A 388 -15.36 14.84 -11.15
C LEU A 388 -14.60 13.54 -11.37
N GLY A 389 -15.23 12.40 -11.09
CA GLY A 389 -14.58 11.10 -11.21
C GLY A 389 -14.20 10.75 -12.64
N VAL A 390 -15.09 10.96 -13.60
CA VAL A 390 -14.81 10.69 -15.03
C VAL A 390 -13.70 11.63 -15.53
N LEU A 391 -13.72 12.90 -15.12
CA LEU A 391 -12.68 13.87 -15.48
C LEU A 391 -11.33 13.49 -14.89
N GLN A 392 -11.27 13.06 -13.62
CA GLN A 392 -10.04 12.59 -12.96
C GLN A 392 -9.48 11.32 -13.62
N GLN A 393 -10.31 10.33 -13.89
CA GLN A 393 -9.89 9.11 -14.58
C GLN A 393 -9.40 9.38 -16.01
N ALA A 394 -10.05 10.30 -16.73
CA ALA A 394 -9.61 10.74 -18.05
C ALA A 394 -8.26 11.46 -17.98
N LEU A 395 -8.08 12.36 -17.02
CA LEU A 395 -6.82 13.04 -16.78
C LEU A 395 -5.69 12.07 -16.47
N ALA A 396 -5.92 11.09 -15.60
CA ALA A 396 -4.92 10.09 -15.26
C ALA A 396 -4.44 9.34 -16.51
N VAL A 397 -5.37 8.83 -17.33
CA VAL A 397 -5.02 8.15 -18.59
C VAL A 397 -4.26 9.07 -19.55
N VAL A 398 -4.69 10.32 -19.71
CA VAL A 398 -4.02 11.29 -20.58
C VAL A 398 -2.61 11.59 -20.08
N GLN A 399 -2.44 11.84 -18.79
CA GLN A 399 -1.15 12.11 -18.14
C GLN A 399 -0.20 10.93 -18.29
N THR A 400 -0.67 9.71 -18.04
CA THR A 400 0.11 8.48 -18.23
C THR A 400 0.57 8.32 -19.68
N LEU A 401 -0.34 8.49 -20.65
CA LEU A 401 -0.02 8.27 -22.07
C LEU A 401 0.87 9.34 -22.69
N LYS A 402 0.88 10.56 -22.12
CA LYS A 402 1.73 11.68 -22.54
C LYS A 402 3.01 11.82 -21.72
N SER A 403 3.18 11.04 -20.65
CA SER A 403 4.33 11.15 -19.76
C SER A 403 5.63 10.79 -20.48
N PRO A 404 6.73 11.54 -20.25
CA PRO A 404 8.05 11.17 -20.74
C PRO A 404 8.54 9.83 -20.16
N LYS A 405 8.05 9.42 -18.97
CA LYS A 405 8.37 8.12 -18.35
C LYS A 405 7.93 6.94 -19.21
N ARG A 406 6.98 7.14 -20.12
CA ARG A 406 6.52 6.08 -21.03
C ARG A 406 7.64 5.57 -21.93
N ALA A 407 8.47 6.46 -22.46
CA ALA A 407 9.60 6.05 -23.30
C ALA A 407 10.64 5.23 -22.51
N GLN A 408 10.85 5.57 -21.23
CA GLN A 408 11.70 4.80 -20.33
C GLN A 408 11.14 3.40 -20.09
N ILE A 409 9.83 3.29 -19.83
CA ILE A 409 9.14 2.00 -19.64
C ILE A 409 9.24 1.14 -20.91
N GLU A 410 8.95 1.70 -22.09
CA GLU A 410 9.04 0.97 -23.36
C GLU A 410 10.48 0.47 -23.63
N LEU A 411 11.49 1.28 -23.26
CA LEU A 411 12.89 0.85 -23.30
C LEU A 411 13.16 -0.30 -22.32
N LEU A 412 12.73 -0.19 -21.06
CA LEU A 412 12.91 -1.22 -20.04
C LEU A 412 12.22 -2.54 -20.43
N MET A 413 11.02 -2.49 -20.99
CA MET A 413 10.33 -3.65 -21.56
C MET A 413 11.12 -4.32 -22.68
N SER A 414 11.73 -3.53 -23.57
CA SER A 414 12.57 -4.06 -24.65
C SER A 414 13.85 -4.70 -24.09
N LEU A 415 14.47 -4.08 -23.09
CA LEU A 415 15.66 -4.61 -22.42
C LEU A 415 15.37 -5.91 -21.67
N GLU A 416 14.25 -5.99 -20.96
CA GLU A 416 13.78 -7.21 -20.32
C GLU A 416 13.63 -8.35 -21.35
N LYS A 417 12.94 -8.10 -22.47
CA LYS A 417 12.81 -9.10 -23.55
C LYS A 417 14.16 -9.56 -24.10
N GLN A 418 15.08 -8.62 -24.31
CA GLN A 418 16.43 -8.94 -24.80
C GLN A 418 17.20 -9.81 -23.79
N VAL A 419 17.11 -9.47 -22.50
CA VAL A 419 17.71 -10.25 -21.41
C VAL A 419 17.14 -11.68 -21.37
N LEU A 420 15.81 -11.82 -21.45
CA LEU A 420 15.14 -13.12 -21.49
C LEU A 420 15.58 -13.97 -22.69
N GLN A 421 15.71 -13.36 -23.87
CA GLN A 421 16.19 -14.04 -25.07
C GLN A 421 17.64 -14.50 -24.93
N ASN A 422 18.51 -13.68 -24.33
CA ASN A 422 19.91 -14.03 -24.10
C ASN A 422 20.05 -15.19 -23.10
N LEU A 423 19.25 -15.19 -22.02
CA LEU A 423 19.20 -16.29 -21.05
C LEU A 423 18.71 -17.60 -21.69
N ALA A 424 17.73 -17.52 -22.61
CA ALA A 424 17.23 -18.70 -23.31
C ALA A 424 18.22 -19.25 -24.35
N ALA A 425 18.95 -18.36 -25.04
CA ALA A 425 19.88 -18.74 -26.10
C ALA A 425 21.23 -19.26 -25.59
N SER A 426 21.68 -18.79 -24.42
CA SER A 426 22.97 -19.15 -23.83
C SER A 426 22.79 -19.69 -22.42
N ARG A 427 23.19 -20.95 -22.20
CA ARG A 427 23.34 -21.48 -20.83
C ARG A 427 24.47 -20.78 -20.06
N ASP A 428 25.40 -20.14 -20.78
CA ASP A 428 26.39 -19.21 -20.21
C ASP A 428 25.77 -17.82 -20.08
N SER A 429 25.22 -17.55 -18.89
CA SER A 429 24.51 -16.32 -18.52
C SER A 429 25.43 -15.13 -18.26
N THR A 430 26.74 -15.31 -18.39
CA THR A 430 27.79 -14.31 -18.17
C THR A 430 27.61 -13.03 -18.99
N SER A 431 27.12 -13.16 -20.23
CA SER A 431 26.84 -12.01 -21.11
C SER A 431 25.73 -11.09 -20.59
N VAL A 432 24.78 -11.62 -19.81
CA VAL A 432 23.64 -10.86 -19.29
C VAL A 432 24.07 -9.89 -18.22
N LEU A 433 24.91 -10.31 -17.26
CA LEU A 433 25.45 -9.37 -16.25
C LEU A 433 26.31 -8.30 -16.89
N HIS A 434 27.09 -8.62 -17.92
CA HIS A 434 27.85 -7.61 -18.65
C HIS A 434 26.95 -6.58 -19.32
N LEU A 435 25.87 -7.01 -19.96
CA LEU A 435 24.86 -6.13 -20.55
C LEU A 435 24.25 -5.20 -19.49
N ILE A 436 23.86 -5.75 -18.33
CA ILE A 436 23.32 -4.98 -17.20
C ILE A 436 24.34 -3.95 -16.70
N SER A 437 25.60 -4.35 -16.48
CA SER A 437 26.64 -3.42 -16.03
C SER A 437 26.82 -2.26 -17.02
N ASN A 438 26.77 -2.52 -18.33
CA ASN A 438 26.83 -1.46 -19.34
C ASN A 438 25.59 -0.55 -19.31
N LEU A 439 24.40 -1.11 -19.04
CA LEU A 439 23.18 -0.31 -18.87
C LEU A 439 23.26 0.61 -17.65
N ILE A 440 23.80 0.13 -16.52
CA ILE A 440 24.01 0.95 -15.32
C ILE A 440 25.01 2.07 -15.61
N LYS A 441 26.12 1.77 -16.29
CA LYS A 441 27.13 2.79 -16.67
C LYS A 441 26.55 3.87 -17.58
N THR A 442 25.69 3.50 -18.52
CA THR A 442 25.07 4.42 -19.49
C THR A 442 23.70 4.94 -19.07
N ARG A 443 23.27 4.70 -17.82
CA ARG A 443 21.91 4.97 -17.35
C ARG A 443 21.50 6.44 -17.49
N LYS A 444 22.42 7.38 -17.22
CA LYS A 444 22.18 8.83 -17.31
C LYS A 444 21.93 9.27 -18.75
N GLU A 445 22.68 8.72 -19.71
CA GLU A 445 22.49 8.99 -21.15
C GLU A 445 21.12 8.49 -21.64
N ARG A 446 20.65 7.38 -21.06
CA ARG A 446 19.37 6.75 -21.38
C ARG A 446 18.21 7.26 -20.53
N ASN A 447 18.47 8.18 -19.60
CA ASN A 447 17.51 8.67 -18.62
C ASN A 447 16.80 7.53 -17.86
N LEU A 448 17.56 6.52 -17.39
CA LEU A 448 17.05 5.39 -16.62
C LEU A 448 17.42 5.53 -15.14
N PRO A 449 16.44 5.47 -14.22
CA PRO A 449 16.71 5.50 -12.79
C PRO A 449 17.30 4.16 -12.30
N VAL A 450 18.16 4.22 -11.27
CA VAL A 450 18.85 3.05 -10.71
C VAL A 450 17.85 2.01 -10.20
N GLU A 451 16.74 2.46 -9.61
CA GLU A 451 15.66 1.63 -9.07
C GLU A 451 15.02 0.74 -10.14
N SER A 452 14.86 1.27 -11.37
CA SER A 452 14.35 0.47 -12.50
C SER A 452 15.36 -0.58 -12.95
N LEU A 453 16.65 -0.27 -12.90
CA LEU A 453 17.70 -1.24 -13.21
C LEU A 453 17.82 -2.31 -12.12
N LEU A 454 17.66 -1.94 -10.84
CA LEU A 454 17.59 -2.88 -9.72
C LEU A 454 16.38 -3.81 -9.86
N ALA A 455 15.21 -3.30 -10.28
CA ALA A 455 14.05 -4.15 -10.58
C ALA A 455 14.37 -5.15 -11.70
N LEU A 456 15.01 -4.71 -12.79
CA LEU A 456 15.43 -5.61 -13.87
C LEU A 456 16.41 -6.69 -13.40
N ILE A 457 17.38 -6.35 -12.56
CA ILE A 457 18.35 -7.31 -12.01
C ILE A 457 17.65 -8.29 -11.07
N THR A 458 16.73 -7.81 -10.26
CA THR A 458 15.91 -8.65 -9.36
C THR A 458 15.07 -9.63 -10.17
N ASN A 459 14.48 -9.19 -11.29
CA ASN A 459 13.76 -10.06 -12.22
C ASN A 459 14.66 -11.19 -12.75
N ILE A 460 15.89 -10.85 -13.16
CA ILE A 460 16.88 -11.83 -13.65
C ILE A 460 17.20 -12.87 -12.58
N TYR A 461 17.61 -12.44 -11.38
CA TYR A 461 17.97 -13.37 -10.30
C TYR A 461 16.77 -14.20 -9.85
N SER A 462 15.56 -13.64 -9.85
CA SER A 462 14.33 -14.38 -9.56
C SER A 462 13.98 -15.41 -10.63
N LEU A 463 14.30 -15.13 -11.90
CA LEU A 463 13.96 -16.00 -13.02
C LEU A 463 14.91 -17.20 -13.11
N ILE A 464 16.21 -16.94 -13.06
CA ILE A 464 17.23 -17.97 -13.26
C ILE A 464 17.26 -19.02 -12.14
N GLY A 465 16.80 -18.63 -10.95
CA GLY A 465 16.83 -19.46 -9.76
C GLY A 465 18.21 -20.10 -9.53
N THR A 466 18.21 -21.40 -9.31
CA THR A 466 19.44 -22.18 -9.09
C THR A 466 19.97 -22.91 -10.31
N GLU A 467 19.27 -22.82 -11.43
CA GLU A 467 19.58 -23.59 -12.64
C GLU A 467 20.77 -22.99 -13.40
N VAL A 468 21.05 -21.71 -13.17
CA VAL A 468 22.08 -20.95 -13.85
C VAL A 468 22.95 -20.25 -12.80
N SER A 469 24.27 -20.40 -12.90
CA SER A 469 25.22 -19.71 -12.06
C SER A 469 25.93 -18.60 -12.83
N PHE A 470 26.00 -17.41 -12.24
CA PHE A 470 26.86 -16.35 -12.76
C PHE A 470 28.29 -16.54 -12.28
N SER A 471 29.27 -16.14 -13.09
CA SER A 471 30.67 -16.17 -12.66
C SER A 471 30.90 -15.10 -11.59
N LYS A 472 31.71 -15.45 -10.58
CA LYS A 472 32.07 -14.52 -9.51
C LYS A 472 32.67 -13.22 -10.05
N GLN A 473 33.50 -13.30 -11.09
CA GLN A 473 34.10 -12.13 -11.72
C GLN A 473 33.06 -11.15 -12.29
N HIS A 474 31.98 -11.65 -12.89
CA HIS A 474 30.92 -10.78 -13.41
C HIS A 474 30.07 -10.19 -12.29
N GLU A 475 29.81 -10.94 -11.22
CA GLU A 475 29.14 -10.42 -10.04
C GLU A 475 29.97 -9.33 -9.34
N ASP A 476 31.28 -9.54 -9.18
CA ASP A 476 32.20 -8.56 -8.60
C ASP A 476 32.20 -7.27 -9.46
N SER A 477 32.23 -7.40 -10.79
CA SER A 477 32.15 -6.25 -11.70
C SER A 477 30.81 -5.52 -11.66
N LEU A 478 29.70 -6.24 -11.50
CA LEU A 478 28.38 -5.65 -11.30
C LEU A 478 28.32 -4.91 -9.95
N THR A 479 28.91 -5.49 -8.89
CA THR A 479 28.99 -4.87 -7.55
C THR A 479 29.69 -3.52 -7.61
N GLU A 480 30.87 -3.46 -8.24
CA GLU A 480 31.62 -2.21 -8.43
C GLU A 480 30.80 -1.20 -9.24
N THR A 481 30.15 -1.65 -10.31
CA THR A 481 29.32 -0.80 -11.16
C THR A 481 28.11 -0.22 -10.39
N LEU A 482 27.49 -1.02 -9.52
CA LEU A 482 26.40 -0.59 -8.65
C LEU A 482 26.88 0.43 -7.61
N SER A 483 28.02 0.18 -6.97
CA SER A 483 28.59 1.11 -5.99
C SER A 483 28.80 2.50 -6.58
N VAL A 484 29.42 2.58 -7.77
CA VAL A 484 29.61 3.85 -8.49
C VAL A 484 28.27 4.51 -8.82
N ALA A 485 27.29 3.75 -9.29
CA ALA A 485 25.98 4.28 -9.63
C ALA A 485 25.23 4.82 -8.39
N ILE A 486 25.29 4.12 -7.26
CA ILE A 486 24.71 4.55 -5.99
C ILE A 486 25.39 5.82 -5.50
N PHE A 487 26.72 5.87 -5.54
CA PHE A 487 27.48 7.07 -5.16
C PHE A 487 27.12 8.27 -6.04
N GLU A 488 26.98 8.07 -7.34
CA GLU A 488 26.61 9.12 -8.27
C GLU A 488 25.17 9.63 -8.11
N ASP A 489 24.24 8.76 -7.69
CA ASP A 489 22.80 9.03 -7.65
C ASP A 489 22.24 9.08 -6.20
N HIS A 490 23.11 9.11 -5.20
CA HIS A 490 22.74 9.03 -3.77
C HIS A 490 21.69 10.07 -3.35
N LYS A 491 21.75 11.28 -3.93
CA LYS A 491 20.79 12.35 -3.62
C LYS A 491 19.38 12.00 -4.01
N SER A 492 19.17 11.33 -5.15
CA SER A 492 17.85 10.87 -5.58
C SER A 492 17.43 9.57 -4.89
N LEU A 493 18.38 8.74 -4.48
CA LEU A 493 18.09 7.46 -3.82
C LEU A 493 17.71 7.60 -2.34
N PHE A 494 18.29 8.58 -1.64
CA PHE A 494 18.15 8.77 -0.19
C PHE A 494 17.42 10.07 0.18
N SER A 495 16.68 10.69 -0.75
CA SER A 495 16.02 12.00 -0.56
C SER A 495 14.96 12.03 0.54
N ASN A 496 14.50 10.86 0.98
CA ASN A 496 13.45 10.74 2.00
C ASN A 496 13.97 10.82 3.44
N ASP A 497 15.30 10.87 3.64
CA ASP A 497 15.87 11.19 4.93
C ASP A 497 16.02 12.72 5.01
N ASP A 498 15.40 13.36 6.02
CA ASP A 498 15.37 14.83 6.27
C ASP A 498 16.76 15.50 6.44
N ILE A 499 17.83 14.76 6.20
CA ILE A 499 19.21 15.21 6.21
C ILE A 499 19.79 14.79 4.87
N SER A 500 20.38 15.74 4.11
CA SER A 500 21.17 15.42 2.92
C SER A 500 22.28 14.42 3.29
N HIS A 501 21.98 13.12 3.21
CA HIS A 501 22.87 12.09 3.67
C HIS A 501 24.03 12.02 2.70
N ILE A 502 25.15 12.64 3.07
CA ILE A 502 26.40 12.45 2.34
C ILE A 502 26.80 11.00 2.60
N VAL A 503 26.82 10.19 1.55
CA VAL A 503 27.28 8.81 1.61
C VAL A 503 28.75 8.76 1.20
N THR A 504 29.56 7.97 1.90
CA THR A 504 30.95 7.74 1.50
C THR A 504 31.04 6.65 0.44
N PRO A 505 32.12 6.59 -0.35
CA PRO A 505 32.35 5.48 -1.28
C PRO A 505 32.31 4.11 -0.58
N GLU A 506 32.86 3.99 0.63
CA GLU A 506 32.87 2.75 1.41
C GLU A 506 31.45 2.33 1.81
N GLN A 507 30.58 3.28 2.16
CA GLN A 507 29.17 3.01 2.42
C GLN A 507 28.44 2.54 1.16
N CYS A 508 28.77 3.12 -0.01
CA CYS A 508 28.18 2.69 -1.29
C CYS A 508 28.62 1.27 -1.67
N ASP A 509 29.89 0.93 -1.40
CA ASP A 509 30.42 -0.43 -1.57
C ASP A 509 29.68 -1.42 -0.67
N GLU A 510 29.46 -1.08 0.60
CA GLU A 510 28.71 -1.92 1.55
C GLU A 510 27.26 -2.11 1.08
N ILE A 511 26.59 -1.05 0.63
CA ILE A 511 25.23 -1.13 0.08
C ILE A 511 25.21 -2.04 -1.15
N ALA A 512 26.15 -1.88 -2.09
CA ALA A 512 26.23 -2.72 -3.29
C ALA A 512 26.47 -4.20 -2.95
N GLN A 513 27.35 -4.49 -1.99
CA GLN A 513 27.58 -5.86 -1.50
C GLN A 513 26.32 -6.46 -0.86
N ASN A 514 25.60 -5.66 -0.07
CA ASN A 514 24.34 -6.06 0.54
C ASN A 514 23.25 -6.32 -0.51
N ILE A 515 23.18 -5.51 -1.57
CA ILE A 515 22.28 -5.74 -2.72
C ILE A 515 22.62 -7.09 -3.38
N MET A 516 23.89 -7.35 -3.68
CA MET A 516 24.30 -8.60 -4.32
C MET A 516 24.02 -9.83 -3.46
N THR A 517 24.18 -9.69 -2.13
CA THR A 517 23.81 -10.75 -1.18
C THR A 517 22.30 -11.04 -1.26
N LYS A 518 21.46 -10.00 -1.26
CA LYS A 518 20.00 -10.16 -1.41
C LYS A 518 19.60 -10.73 -2.76
N LEU A 519 20.26 -10.36 -3.85
CA LEU A 519 20.00 -10.95 -5.18
C LEU A 519 20.30 -12.45 -5.21
N LYS A 520 21.39 -12.86 -4.55
CA LYS A 520 21.71 -14.29 -4.38
C LYS A 520 20.67 -15.01 -3.54
N ASP A 521 20.17 -14.38 -2.49
CA ASP A 521 19.06 -14.93 -1.71
C ASP A 521 17.82 -15.10 -2.60
N VAL A 522 17.45 -14.09 -3.39
CA VAL A 522 16.31 -14.14 -4.33
C VAL A 522 16.41 -15.35 -5.27
N ALA A 523 17.58 -15.58 -5.88
CA ALA A 523 17.81 -16.74 -6.75
C ALA A 523 17.67 -18.09 -6.02
N GLN A 524 17.88 -18.10 -4.70
CA GLN A 524 17.80 -19.31 -3.88
C GLN A 524 16.44 -19.53 -3.22
N MET A 525 15.51 -18.56 -3.27
CA MET A 525 14.19 -18.65 -2.61
C MET A 525 13.44 -19.92 -2.95
N ARG A 526 13.47 -20.34 -4.22
CA ARG A 526 12.74 -21.52 -4.70
C ARG A 526 13.39 -22.85 -4.30
N LYS A 527 14.62 -22.87 -3.78
CA LYS A 527 15.27 -24.12 -3.30
C LYS A 527 14.42 -24.85 -2.28
N ILE A 528 13.67 -24.10 -1.47
CA ILE A 528 12.85 -24.68 -0.40
C ILE A 528 11.64 -25.46 -0.94
N LEU A 529 11.23 -25.23 -2.19
CA LEU A 529 10.09 -25.90 -2.82
C LEU A 529 10.46 -27.27 -3.40
N HIS A 530 11.76 -27.55 -3.57
CA HIS A 530 12.28 -28.80 -4.13
C HIS A 530 12.74 -29.80 -3.05
N LYS A 531 12.56 -29.47 -1.77
CA LYS A 531 12.73 -30.37 -0.63
C LYS A 531 11.37 -30.85 -0.19
#